data_AF-A0A9X3EKU1-F1
#
_entry.id   AF-A0A9X3EKU1-F1
#
_cell.length_a   1.000
_cell.length_b   1.000
_cell.length_c   1.000
_cell.angle_alpha   90.00
_cell.angle_beta   90.00
_cell.angle_gamma   90.00
#
_symmetry.space_group_name_H-M   'P 1'
#
loop_
_entity.id
_entity.type
_entity.pdbx_description
1 polymer ?
#
loop_
_entity_poly.entity_id
_entity_poly.type
_entity_poly.pdbx_seq_one_letter_code
_entity_poly.pdbx_strand_id
1 'polypeptide(L)'
;MRRSATIRAASSATSSSQSFSFDLTLTVRGPDETHGGTAVTARFSAVSVKWSLPPSFPVSVAEFNRTAGQQLQGLEVDFNVDDSGKILHMPELPEDLSAELRVVLQQALDALETAFLTVPARPLKAGDTWKDDKKRGRKGKLGRYSEGTVTSKVDGFYKTGEPPITVARLVTDTDETEITTTSSGSHEVKKQSTITALFATEQHYLYSYVNEEQIFDAGNTNTFAKTEVNWAKPASQTGGAPPTKVQDISDPCHPDYVGSEDCNEAAPPLPAGGEPPASSQPPTTSAPPPSGN
;
A
#
# COMPACT_ATOMS: atom_id res chain seq x y z
N MET A 1 15.24 -4.41 0.82
CA MET A 1 14.24 -4.98 1.76
C MET A 1 13.34 -5.94 0.99
N ARG A 2 13.04 -7.14 1.53
CA ARG A 2 12.08 -8.06 0.91
C ARG A 2 10.72 -7.94 1.60
N ARG A 3 9.65 -7.95 0.82
CA ARG A 3 8.25 -7.98 1.30
C ARG A 3 7.52 -9.10 0.59
N SER A 4 6.50 -9.68 1.21
CA SER A 4 5.64 -10.68 0.57
C SER A 4 4.19 -10.24 0.63
N ALA A 5 3.44 -10.53 -0.42
CA ALA A 5 2.00 -10.29 -0.46
C ALA A 5 1.30 -11.49 -1.07
N THR A 6 0.15 -11.87 -0.54
CA THR A 6 -0.76 -12.81 -1.20
C THR A 6 -1.88 -12.00 -1.82
N ILE A 7 -2.04 -12.11 -3.13
CA ILE A 7 -3.12 -11.47 -3.89
C ILE A 7 -4.10 -12.55 -4.34
N ARG A 8 -5.38 -12.33 -4.08
CA ARG A 8 -6.48 -13.17 -4.54
C ARG A 8 -7.48 -12.28 -5.23
N ALA A 9 -7.67 -12.48 -6.52
CA ALA A 9 -8.69 -11.82 -7.32
C ALA A 9 -9.73 -12.85 -7.76
N ALA A 10 -11.00 -12.52 -7.61
CA ALA A 10 -12.10 -13.30 -8.13
C ALA A 10 -13.05 -12.36 -8.86
N SER A 11 -13.53 -12.76 -10.03
CA SER A 11 -14.59 -12.07 -10.75
C SER A 11 -15.65 -13.07 -11.19
N SER A 12 -16.89 -12.65 -11.15
CA SER A 12 -18.03 -13.45 -11.60
C SER A 12 -19.00 -12.57 -12.37
N ALA A 13 -19.40 -13.05 -13.54
CA ALA A 13 -20.49 -12.55 -14.35
C ALA A 13 -21.57 -13.64 -14.47
N THR A 14 -22.74 -13.30 -15.02
CA THR A 14 -23.91 -14.21 -15.06
C THR A 14 -23.64 -15.53 -15.81
N SER A 15 -22.61 -15.59 -16.67
CA SER A 15 -22.25 -16.75 -17.49
C SER A 15 -20.79 -17.21 -17.36
N SER A 16 -19.98 -16.57 -16.51
CA SER A 16 -18.57 -16.91 -16.33
C SER A 16 -18.08 -16.61 -14.91
N SER A 17 -17.20 -17.47 -14.40
CA SER A 17 -16.48 -17.24 -13.15
C SER A 17 -14.99 -17.37 -13.39
N GLN A 18 -14.24 -16.44 -12.81
CA GLN A 18 -12.80 -16.41 -12.88
C GLN A 18 -12.29 -16.22 -11.46
N SER A 19 -11.43 -17.12 -11.01
CA SER A 19 -10.66 -16.91 -9.79
C SER A 19 -9.19 -17.06 -10.09
N PHE A 20 -8.40 -16.20 -9.49
CA PHE A 20 -6.98 -16.07 -9.72
C PHE A 20 -6.30 -15.70 -8.41
N SER A 21 -5.38 -16.53 -7.95
CA SER A 21 -4.66 -16.28 -6.69
C SER A 21 -3.18 -16.57 -6.85
N PHE A 22 -2.35 -15.76 -6.23
CA PHE A 22 -0.90 -15.90 -6.28
C PHE A 22 -0.25 -15.18 -5.09
N ASP A 23 0.95 -15.64 -4.76
CA ASP A 23 1.85 -14.98 -3.83
C ASP A 23 2.90 -14.21 -4.62
N LEU A 24 3.20 -13.01 -4.15
CA LEU A 24 4.27 -12.15 -4.63
C LEU A 24 5.37 -12.04 -3.59
N THR A 25 6.61 -12.17 -4.04
CA THR A 25 7.77 -11.66 -3.31
C THR A 25 8.25 -10.39 -3.98
N LEU A 26 8.18 -9.27 -3.26
CA LEU A 26 8.69 -7.98 -3.71
C LEU A 26 10.12 -7.76 -3.23
N THR A 27 10.99 -7.38 -4.15
CA THR A 27 12.36 -6.96 -3.88
C THR A 27 12.53 -5.51 -4.26
N VAL A 28 12.73 -4.65 -3.27
CA VAL A 28 13.06 -3.23 -3.48
C VAL A 28 14.49 -3.12 -3.99
N ARG A 29 14.68 -2.57 -5.19
CA ARG A 29 15.98 -2.41 -5.85
C ARG A 29 16.66 -1.08 -5.54
N GLY A 30 15.86 -0.04 -5.24
CA GLY A 30 16.36 1.31 -4.97
C GLY A 30 15.73 2.34 -5.92
N PRO A 31 16.18 3.59 -5.89
CA PRO A 31 15.68 4.62 -6.80
C PRO A 31 16.05 4.32 -8.26
N ASP A 32 15.17 4.70 -9.20
CA ASP A 32 15.41 4.61 -10.64
C ASP A 32 15.34 6.00 -11.27
N GLU A 33 16.47 6.47 -11.80
CA GLU A 33 16.57 7.78 -12.44
C GLU A 33 15.86 7.84 -13.80
N THR A 34 15.62 6.69 -14.44
CA THR A 34 15.04 6.61 -15.78
C THR A 34 13.53 6.84 -15.76
N HIS A 35 12.83 6.15 -14.86
CA HIS A 35 11.36 6.21 -14.75
C HIS A 35 10.90 6.99 -13.51
N GLY A 36 11.82 7.41 -12.65
CA GLY A 36 11.53 7.99 -11.35
C GLY A 36 11.09 6.95 -10.32
N GLY A 37 10.93 7.43 -9.07
CA GLY A 37 10.47 6.61 -7.96
C GLY A 37 11.45 5.50 -7.56
N THR A 38 10.91 4.45 -6.94
CA THR A 38 11.65 3.28 -6.46
C THR A 38 11.35 2.08 -7.36
N ALA A 39 12.40 1.47 -7.92
CA ALA A 39 12.32 0.22 -8.66
C ALA A 39 12.04 -0.96 -7.73
N VAL A 40 11.07 -1.79 -8.12
CA VAL A 40 10.62 -2.97 -7.39
C VAL A 40 10.49 -4.13 -8.37
N THR A 41 11.05 -5.29 -8.00
CA THR A 41 10.82 -6.56 -8.70
C THR A 41 9.77 -7.36 -7.94
N ALA A 42 8.64 -7.69 -8.57
CA ALA A 42 7.66 -8.65 -8.09
C ALA A 42 7.92 -10.02 -8.68
N ARG A 43 8.06 -11.05 -7.85
CA ARG A 43 8.15 -12.45 -8.28
C ARG A 43 6.90 -13.22 -7.90
N PHE A 44 6.26 -13.82 -8.89
CA PHE A 44 5.04 -14.61 -8.73
C PHE A 44 5.34 -16.03 -8.23
N SER A 45 4.47 -16.54 -7.36
CA SER A 45 4.56 -17.87 -6.76
C SER A 45 3.17 -18.34 -6.30
N ALA A 46 3.04 -19.61 -5.93
CA ALA A 46 1.78 -20.21 -5.47
C ALA A 46 0.57 -19.88 -6.38
N VAL A 47 0.80 -19.87 -7.70
CA VAL A 47 -0.20 -19.42 -8.67
C VAL A 47 -1.29 -20.47 -8.83
N SER A 48 -2.55 -20.04 -8.73
CA SER A 48 -3.74 -20.84 -9.00
C SER A 48 -4.70 -20.05 -9.88
N VAL A 49 -4.98 -20.58 -11.06
CA VAL A 49 -5.93 -20.04 -12.04
C VAL A 49 -7.11 -21.00 -12.14
N LYS A 50 -8.33 -20.53 -11.90
CA LYS A 50 -9.56 -21.29 -12.16
C LYS A 50 -10.54 -20.41 -12.90
N TRP A 51 -10.48 -20.46 -14.21
CA TRP A 51 -11.35 -19.70 -15.08
C TRP A 51 -12.30 -20.65 -15.81
N SER A 52 -13.55 -20.24 -15.97
CA SER A 52 -14.45 -20.81 -16.98
C SER A 52 -14.22 -20.09 -18.30
N LEU A 53 -13.98 -20.83 -19.38
CA LEU A 53 -13.86 -20.27 -20.72
C LEU A 53 -15.17 -20.45 -21.50
N PRO A 54 -15.49 -19.52 -22.43
CA PRO A 54 -16.57 -19.73 -23.38
C PRO A 54 -16.36 -20.98 -24.24
N PRO A 55 -17.42 -21.64 -24.73
CA PRO A 55 -17.30 -22.83 -25.59
C PRO A 55 -16.54 -22.60 -26.90
N SER A 56 -16.40 -21.35 -27.34
CA SER A 56 -15.69 -20.96 -28.56
C SER A 56 -14.16 -20.90 -28.42
N PHE A 57 -13.61 -21.11 -27.22
CA PHE A 57 -12.18 -21.07 -26.99
C PHE A 57 -11.47 -22.29 -27.61
N PRO A 58 -10.30 -22.11 -28.26
CA PRO A 58 -9.65 -23.17 -29.02
C PRO A 58 -8.98 -24.25 -28.14
N VAL A 59 -8.89 -24.03 -26.83
CA VAL A 59 -8.24 -24.93 -25.86
C VAL A 59 -9.22 -25.33 -24.76
N SER A 60 -9.00 -26.49 -24.16
CA SER A 60 -9.81 -26.92 -23.02
C SER A 60 -9.56 -26.03 -21.80
N VAL A 61 -10.59 -25.83 -20.97
CA VAL A 61 -10.49 -25.06 -19.71
C VAL A 61 -9.38 -25.59 -18.80
N ALA A 62 -9.26 -26.91 -18.68
CA ALA A 62 -8.26 -27.53 -17.82
C ALA A 62 -6.84 -27.28 -18.33
N GLU A 63 -6.63 -27.37 -19.65
CA GLU A 63 -5.34 -27.09 -20.28
C GLU A 63 -4.97 -25.62 -20.15
N PHE A 64 -5.90 -24.72 -20.43
CA PHE A 64 -5.70 -23.28 -20.26
C PHE A 64 -5.29 -22.93 -18.84
N ASN A 65 -6.06 -23.34 -17.82
CA ASN A 65 -5.79 -23.03 -16.42
C ASN A 65 -4.42 -23.57 -15.98
N ARG A 66 -4.05 -24.79 -16.41
CA ARG A 66 -2.75 -25.39 -16.12
C ARG A 66 -1.61 -24.61 -16.75
N THR A 67 -1.70 -24.31 -18.04
CA THR A 67 -0.65 -23.60 -18.78
C THR A 67 -0.48 -22.18 -18.24
N ALA A 68 -1.58 -21.47 -18.00
CA ALA A 68 -1.59 -20.14 -17.39
C ALA A 68 -0.89 -20.13 -16.02
N GLY A 69 -1.23 -21.08 -15.15
CA GLY A 69 -0.59 -21.21 -13.83
C GLY A 69 0.91 -21.51 -13.93
N GLN A 70 1.32 -22.39 -14.85
CA GLN A 70 2.73 -22.72 -15.07
C GLN A 70 3.54 -21.54 -15.61
N GLN A 71 2.99 -20.75 -16.53
CA GLN A 71 3.68 -19.62 -17.15
C GLN A 71 3.88 -18.46 -16.16
N LEU A 72 2.92 -18.23 -15.28
CA LEU A 72 3.04 -17.20 -14.24
C LEU A 72 3.93 -17.62 -13.07
N GLN A 73 4.14 -18.92 -12.87
CA GLN A 73 4.93 -19.41 -11.75
C GLN A 73 6.39 -18.99 -11.88
N GLY A 74 6.86 -18.16 -10.96
CA GLY A 74 8.23 -17.64 -10.96
C GLY A 74 8.46 -16.46 -11.89
N LEU A 75 7.42 -15.97 -12.58
CA LEU A 75 7.53 -14.77 -13.40
C LEU A 75 8.01 -13.59 -12.56
N GLU A 76 8.92 -12.81 -13.10
CA GLU A 76 9.42 -11.58 -12.48
C GLU A 76 8.93 -10.37 -13.28
N VAL A 77 8.41 -9.37 -12.58
CA VAL A 77 7.89 -8.13 -13.15
C VAL A 77 8.59 -6.97 -12.45
N ASP A 78 9.27 -6.14 -13.22
CA ASP A 78 9.91 -4.93 -12.72
C ASP A 78 9.00 -3.72 -12.96
N PHE A 79 8.76 -2.94 -11.92
CA PHE A 79 7.90 -1.76 -11.95
C PHE A 79 8.41 -0.69 -10.99
N ASN A 80 7.90 0.54 -11.13
CA ASN A 80 8.34 1.68 -10.35
C ASN A 80 7.19 2.22 -9.50
N VAL A 81 7.46 2.54 -8.25
CA VAL A 81 6.47 3.07 -7.29
C VAL A 81 6.99 4.38 -6.69
N ASP A 82 6.12 5.37 -6.54
CA ASP A 82 6.45 6.59 -5.79
C ASP A 82 6.23 6.44 -4.27
N ASP A 83 6.48 7.52 -3.53
CA ASP A 83 6.32 7.58 -2.07
C ASP A 83 4.86 7.51 -1.61
N SER A 84 3.91 7.89 -2.47
CA SER A 84 2.47 7.77 -2.22
C SER A 84 1.96 6.33 -2.37
N GLY A 85 2.79 5.43 -2.91
CA GLY A 85 2.42 4.06 -3.24
C GLY A 85 1.85 3.92 -4.65
N LYS A 86 1.83 4.97 -5.47
CA LYS A 86 1.33 4.90 -6.85
C LYS A 86 2.38 4.26 -7.76
N ILE A 87 1.95 3.32 -8.60
CA ILE A 87 2.80 2.77 -9.65
C ILE A 87 2.99 3.82 -10.75
N LEU A 88 4.23 4.23 -10.97
CA LEU A 88 4.63 5.20 -11.98
C LEU A 88 4.80 4.55 -13.36
N HIS A 89 5.37 3.34 -13.37
CA HIS A 89 5.66 2.60 -14.57
C HIS A 89 5.38 1.11 -14.34
N MET A 90 4.62 0.51 -15.26
CA MET A 90 4.35 -0.93 -15.33
C MET A 90 4.91 -1.41 -16.68
N PRO A 91 5.58 -2.57 -16.74
CA PRO A 91 6.21 -3.01 -17.97
C PRO A 91 5.16 -3.39 -19.01
N GLU A 92 5.50 -3.18 -20.28
CA GLU A 92 4.67 -3.63 -21.39
C GLU A 92 4.75 -5.15 -21.54
N LEU A 93 3.64 -5.74 -22.01
CA LEU A 93 3.57 -7.16 -22.29
C LEU A 93 4.41 -7.49 -23.53
N PRO A 94 5.28 -8.53 -23.50
CA PRO A 94 6.02 -8.95 -24.68
C PRO A 94 5.12 -9.21 -25.89
N GLU A 95 5.57 -8.76 -27.07
CA GLU A 95 4.78 -8.83 -28.30
C GLU A 95 4.48 -10.27 -28.75
N ASP A 96 5.39 -11.20 -28.44
CA ASP A 96 5.37 -12.61 -28.83
C ASP A 96 4.50 -13.49 -27.92
N LEU A 97 3.88 -12.92 -26.89
CA LEU A 97 2.92 -13.67 -26.07
C LEU A 97 1.71 -14.11 -26.89
N SER A 98 1.31 -15.37 -26.71
CA SER A 98 0.03 -15.87 -27.25
C SER A 98 -1.13 -15.01 -26.73
N ALA A 99 -2.20 -14.93 -27.50
CA ALA A 99 -3.37 -14.12 -27.13
C ALA A 99 -3.94 -14.55 -25.77
N GLU A 100 -3.96 -15.86 -25.51
CA GLU A 100 -4.44 -16.46 -24.27
C GLU A 100 -3.57 -16.06 -23.08
N LEU A 101 -2.25 -16.11 -23.22
CA LEU A 101 -1.31 -15.77 -22.16
C LEU A 101 -1.30 -14.26 -21.88
N ARG A 102 -1.45 -13.45 -22.93
CA ARG A 102 -1.54 -12.00 -22.82
C ARG A 102 -2.71 -11.57 -21.92
N VAL A 103 -3.88 -12.21 -22.05
CA VAL A 103 -5.05 -11.92 -21.22
C VAL A 103 -4.77 -12.24 -19.74
N VAL A 104 -4.19 -13.41 -19.47
CA VAL A 104 -3.88 -13.83 -18.09
C VAL A 104 -2.84 -12.91 -17.46
N LEU A 105 -1.77 -12.58 -18.19
CA LEU A 105 -0.72 -11.73 -17.66
C LEU A 105 -1.21 -10.29 -17.46
N GLN A 106 -2.01 -9.76 -18.37
CA GLN A 106 -2.65 -8.45 -18.16
C GLN A 106 -3.48 -8.44 -16.88
N GLN A 107 -4.30 -9.49 -16.64
CA GLN A 107 -5.09 -9.59 -15.41
C GLN A 107 -4.21 -9.65 -14.16
N ALA A 108 -3.06 -10.33 -14.24
CA ALA A 108 -2.10 -10.37 -13.13
C ALA A 108 -1.44 -9.02 -12.86
N LEU A 109 -1.09 -8.27 -13.91
CA LEU A 109 -0.56 -6.91 -13.79
C LEU A 109 -1.61 -5.93 -13.26
N ASP A 110 -2.87 -6.03 -13.73
CA ASP A 110 -3.98 -5.20 -13.23
C ASP A 110 -4.25 -5.49 -11.75
N ALA A 111 -4.20 -6.76 -11.33
CA ALA A 111 -4.33 -7.16 -9.93
C ALA A 111 -3.13 -6.66 -9.07
N LEU A 112 -1.91 -6.72 -9.61
CA LEU A 112 -0.72 -6.14 -8.98
C LEU A 112 -0.87 -4.63 -8.82
N GLU A 113 -1.29 -3.91 -9.86
CA GLU A 113 -1.51 -2.46 -9.82
C GLU A 113 -2.51 -2.08 -8.73
N THR A 114 -3.62 -2.83 -8.65
CA THR A 114 -4.68 -2.63 -7.66
C THR A 114 -4.25 -2.93 -6.22
N ALA A 115 -3.20 -3.75 -6.02
CA ALA A 115 -2.70 -4.09 -4.69
C ALA A 115 -1.95 -2.94 -4.00
N PHE A 116 -1.56 -1.92 -4.76
CA PHE A 116 -0.90 -0.73 -4.24
C PHE A 116 -1.93 0.39 -4.00
N LEU A 117 -2.15 0.71 -2.73
CA LEU A 117 -3.08 1.77 -2.35
C LEU A 117 -2.34 3.10 -2.26
N THR A 118 -2.80 4.10 -3.04
CA THR A 118 -2.31 5.47 -2.94
C THR A 118 -2.85 6.15 -1.68
N VAL A 119 -1.96 6.76 -0.89
CA VAL A 119 -2.34 7.59 0.26
C VAL A 119 -1.67 8.96 0.18
N PRO A 120 -2.31 10.03 0.70
CA PRO A 120 -1.68 11.35 0.79
C PRO A 120 -0.38 11.31 1.61
N ALA A 121 0.62 12.08 1.19
CA ALA A 121 1.88 12.22 1.91
C ALA A 121 1.75 12.94 3.26
N ARG A 122 0.67 13.70 3.45
CA ARG A 122 0.39 14.38 4.73
C ARG A 122 -0.04 13.37 5.79
N PRO A 123 0.31 13.57 7.07
CA PRO A 123 -0.25 12.79 8.17
C PRO A 123 -1.78 12.85 8.17
N LEU A 124 -2.40 11.70 8.47
CA LEU A 124 -3.85 11.54 8.52
C LEU A 124 -4.32 11.23 9.94
N LYS A 125 -5.46 11.81 10.32
CA LYS A 125 -6.13 11.55 11.60
C LYS A 125 -7.43 10.77 11.40
N ALA A 126 -7.95 10.14 12.46
CA ALA A 126 -9.25 9.50 12.41
C ALA A 126 -10.34 10.51 12.04
N GLY A 127 -11.19 10.15 11.07
CA GLY A 127 -12.21 11.01 10.50
C GLY A 127 -11.75 11.85 9.31
N ASP A 128 -10.45 11.95 9.04
CA ASP A 128 -9.94 12.67 7.87
C ASP A 128 -10.50 12.04 6.60
N THR A 129 -10.98 12.90 5.72
CA THR A 129 -11.49 12.53 4.40
C THR A 129 -10.75 13.32 3.34
N TRP A 130 -10.49 12.70 2.20
CA TRP A 130 -9.97 13.37 1.01
C TRP A 130 -10.59 12.80 -0.25
N LYS A 131 -10.48 13.58 -1.33
CA LYS A 131 -10.99 13.23 -2.63
C LYS A 131 -9.89 13.41 -3.66
N ASP A 132 -9.74 12.41 -4.51
CA ASP A 132 -8.84 12.42 -5.65
C ASP A 132 -9.65 12.22 -6.94
N ASP A 133 -9.19 12.86 -8.02
CA ASP A 133 -9.71 12.58 -9.36
C ASP A 133 -8.83 11.53 -10.03
N LYS A 134 -9.44 10.45 -10.50
CA LYS A 134 -8.77 9.40 -11.27
C LYS A 134 -8.90 9.70 -12.75
N LYS A 135 -7.78 9.75 -13.48
CA LYS A 135 -7.75 9.85 -14.94
C LYS A 135 -6.65 8.94 -15.49
N ARG A 136 -6.99 8.05 -16.42
CA ARG A 136 -6.04 7.17 -17.11
C ARG A 136 -6.30 7.17 -18.61
N GLY A 137 -5.24 7.14 -19.41
CA GLY A 137 -5.33 7.08 -20.87
C GLY A 137 -5.67 8.42 -21.54
N ARG A 138 -6.02 8.37 -22.84
CA ARG A 138 -6.31 9.55 -23.67
C ARG A 138 -7.73 9.47 -24.24
N LYS A 139 -8.61 10.39 -23.82
CA LYS A 139 -10.01 10.45 -24.28
C LYS A 139 -10.09 10.52 -25.80
N GLY A 140 -10.89 9.63 -26.40
CA GLY A 140 -11.11 9.58 -27.85
C GLY A 140 -9.96 9.01 -28.69
N LYS A 141 -8.92 8.44 -28.08
CA LYS A 141 -7.88 7.67 -28.80
C LYS A 141 -8.13 6.17 -28.66
N LEU A 142 -7.57 5.39 -29.60
CA LEU A 142 -7.61 3.94 -29.52
C LEU A 142 -7.01 3.46 -28.18
N GLY A 143 -7.67 2.49 -27.56
CA GLY A 143 -7.32 1.96 -26.25
C GLY A 143 -8.30 2.36 -25.15
N ARG A 144 -7.84 2.20 -23.91
CA ARG A 144 -8.64 2.43 -22.69
C ARG A 144 -8.44 3.86 -22.19
N TYR A 145 -9.54 4.55 -21.94
CA TYR A 145 -9.59 5.81 -21.22
C TYR A 145 -10.49 5.64 -20.00
N SER A 146 -10.08 6.12 -18.84
CA SER A 146 -10.96 6.17 -17.69
C SER A 146 -10.90 7.48 -16.93
N GLU A 147 -12.03 7.87 -16.36
CA GLU A 147 -12.18 9.01 -15.47
C GLU A 147 -13.08 8.66 -14.30
N GLY A 148 -12.74 9.15 -13.10
CA GLY A 148 -13.49 8.82 -11.90
C GLY A 148 -13.17 9.71 -10.72
N THR A 149 -13.94 9.53 -9.65
CA THR A 149 -13.72 10.15 -8.35
C THR A 149 -13.40 9.05 -7.35
N VAL A 150 -12.35 9.27 -6.55
CA VAL A 150 -11.98 8.43 -5.42
C VAL A 150 -12.20 9.24 -4.16
N THR A 151 -13.04 8.77 -3.25
CA THR A 151 -13.27 9.40 -1.94
C THR A 151 -12.80 8.46 -0.86
N SER A 152 -11.87 8.93 -0.03
CA SER A 152 -11.17 8.12 0.95
C SER A 152 -11.33 8.71 2.34
N LYS A 153 -11.53 7.85 3.35
CA LYS A 153 -11.73 8.25 4.75
C LYS A 153 -10.96 7.35 5.71
N VAL A 154 -10.19 7.94 6.61
CA VAL A 154 -9.69 7.21 7.79
C VAL A 154 -10.85 6.99 8.73
N ASP A 155 -11.34 5.77 8.76
CA ASP A 155 -12.52 5.42 9.53
C ASP A 155 -12.22 5.28 11.04
N GLY A 156 -11.01 4.83 11.39
CA GLY A 156 -10.56 4.77 12.78
C GLY A 156 -9.41 3.79 13.02
N PHE A 157 -9.11 3.52 14.28
CA PHE A 157 -8.07 2.58 14.70
C PHE A 157 -8.70 1.37 15.39
N TYR A 158 -8.19 0.18 15.07
CA TYR A 158 -8.74 -1.11 15.47
C TYR A 158 -7.63 -2.05 15.92
N LYS A 159 -7.99 -3.14 16.60
CA LYS A 159 -7.09 -4.25 16.90
C LYS A 159 -7.46 -5.45 16.02
N THR A 160 -6.46 -6.13 15.47
CA THR A 160 -6.65 -7.33 14.64
C THR A 160 -5.51 -8.32 14.80
N GLY A 161 -5.72 -9.57 14.40
CA GLY A 161 -4.71 -10.64 14.42
C GLY A 161 -4.46 -11.24 15.81
N GLU A 162 -3.58 -12.24 15.82
CA GLU A 162 -3.10 -12.91 17.03
C GLU A 162 -1.57 -13.10 16.92
N PRO A 163 -0.75 -12.42 17.74
CA PRO A 163 -1.12 -11.44 18.77
C PRO A 163 -1.75 -10.16 18.17
N PRO A 164 -2.57 -9.44 18.96
CA PRO A 164 -3.31 -8.28 18.47
C PRO A 164 -2.37 -7.12 18.11
N ILE A 165 -2.44 -6.67 16.87
CA ILE A 165 -1.75 -5.49 16.35
C ILE A 165 -2.72 -4.31 16.19
N THR A 166 -2.21 -3.09 16.35
CA THR A 166 -2.97 -1.87 16.06
C THR A 166 -2.98 -1.60 14.55
N VAL A 167 -4.18 -1.41 13.99
CA VAL A 167 -4.35 -1.06 12.58
C VAL A 167 -5.22 0.19 12.41
N ALA A 168 -4.85 1.05 11.47
CA ALA A 168 -5.72 2.11 10.97
C ALA A 168 -6.57 1.57 9.83
N ARG A 169 -7.89 1.79 9.87
CA ARG A 169 -8.81 1.42 8.81
C ARG A 169 -9.07 2.61 7.89
N LEU A 170 -8.84 2.39 6.61
CA LEU A 170 -9.17 3.30 5.53
C LEU A 170 -10.31 2.69 4.71
N VAL A 171 -11.36 3.46 4.46
CA VAL A 171 -12.44 3.11 3.55
C VAL A 171 -12.38 4.06 2.37
N THR A 172 -12.40 3.51 1.16
CA THR A 172 -12.31 4.27 -0.08
C THR A 172 -13.39 3.83 -1.04
N ASP A 173 -14.23 4.77 -1.46
CA ASP A 173 -15.26 4.56 -2.47
C ASP A 173 -14.81 5.18 -3.79
N THR A 174 -14.98 4.45 -4.88
CA THR A 174 -14.62 4.89 -6.22
C THR A 174 -15.81 4.75 -7.16
N ASP A 175 -16.10 5.83 -7.88
CA ASP A 175 -16.97 5.84 -9.04
C ASP A 175 -16.12 6.16 -10.27
N GLU A 176 -16.07 5.24 -11.23
CA GLU A 176 -15.24 5.34 -12.44
C GLU A 176 -16.05 5.03 -13.70
N THR A 177 -15.81 5.79 -14.76
CA THR A 177 -16.27 5.48 -16.11
C THR A 177 -15.06 5.08 -16.94
N GLU A 178 -15.10 3.89 -17.55
CA GLU A 178 -14.08 3.44 -18.49
C GLU A 178 -14.68 3.35 -19.90
N ILE A 179 -13.98 3.96 -20.86
CA ILE A 179 -14.31 3.94 -22.27
C ILE A 179 -13.18 3.23 -23.01
N THR A 180 -13.51 2.12 -23.66
CA THR A 180 -12.61 1.40 -24.57
C THR A 180 -12.95 1.78 -26.00
N THR A 181 -12.01 2.41 -26.71
CA THR A 181 -12.17 2.79 -28.12
C THR A 181 -11.35 1.88 -29.01
N THR A 182 -12.01 1.28 -30.00
CA THR A 182 -11.44 0.39 -31.01
C THR A 182 -11.70 0.95 -32.40
N SER A 183 -11.13 0.33 -33.44
CA SER A 183 -11.44 0.67 -34.84
C SER A 183 -12.91 0.45 -35.20
N SER A 184 -13.61 -0.43 -34.48
CA SER A 184 -15.03 -0.76 -34.68
C SER A 184 -16.01 0.10 -33.89
N GLY A 185 -15.52 0.99 -33.01
CA GLY A 185 -16.36 1.84 -32.17
C GLY A 185 -15.87 1.92 -30.72
N SER A 186 -16.63 2.64 -29.90
CA SER A 186 -16.36 2.83 -28.48
C SER A 186 -17.38 2.09 -27.63
N HIS A 187 -16.90 1.59 -26.49
CA HIS A 187 -17.68 0.85 -25.51
C HIS A 187 -17.46 1.47 -24.13
N GLU A 188 -18.54 1.77 -23.41
CA GLU A 188 -18.50 2.40 -22.09
C GLU A 188 -18.96 1.41 -21.03
N VAL A 189 -18.21 1.36 -19.92
CA VAL A 189 -18.60 0.66 -18.71
C VAL A 189 -18.49 1.59 -17.51
N LYS A 190 -19.39 1.41 -16.55
CA LYS A 190 -19.34 2.12 -15.26
C LYS A 190 -18.88 1.17 -14.19
N LYS A 191 -18.00 1.63 -13.31
CA LYS A 191 -17.45 0.85 -12.22
C LYS A 191 -17.73 1.56 -10.90
N GLN A 192 -18.20 0.81 -9.93
CA GLN A 192 -18.32 1.25 -8.56
C GLN A 192 -17.51 0.30 -7.70
N SER A 193 -16.66 0.82 -6.83
CA SER A 193 -15.91 -0.03 -5.92
C SER A 193 -15.79 0.54 -4.53
N THR A 194 -15.80 -0.35 -3.54
CA THR A 194 -15.51 -0.03 -2.15
C THR A 194 -14.28 -0.82 -1.72
N ILE A 195 -13.29 -0.08 -1.24
CA ILE A 195 -12.04 -0.56 -0.73
C ILE A 195 -12.04 -0.43 0.78
N THR A 196 -11.66 -1.50 1.48
CA THR A 196 -11.31 -1.47 2.91
C THR A 196 -9.85 -1.87 3.06
N ALA A 197 -9.02 -0.95 3.54
CA ALA A 197 -7.61 -1.16 3.79
C ALA A 197 -7.28 -1.04 5.28
N LEU A 198 -6.42 -1.93 5.76
CA LEU A 198 -5.89 -1.91 7.13
C LEU A 198 -4.40 -1.64 7.06
N PHE A 199 -3.94 -0.59 7.73
CA PHE A 199 -2.52 -0.25 7.86
C PHE A 199 -2.03 -0.59 9.26
N ALA A 200 -1.02 -1.46 9.37
CA ALA A 200 -0.36 -1.75 10.63
C ALA A 200 0.47 -0.53 11.06
N THR A 201 -0.04 0.24 12.03
CA THR A 201 0.47 1.58 12.36
C THR A 201 1.86 1.53 12.97
N GLU A 202 2.08 0.59 13.89
CA GLU A 202 3.36 0.40 14.58
C GLU A 202 4.43 -0.23 13.66
N GLN A 203 4.01 -0.96 12.63
CA GLN A 203 4.92 -1.68 11.73
C GLN A 203 5.11 -0.99 10.38
N HIS A 204 4.39 0.11 10.15
CA HIS A 204 4.42 0.98 8.97
C HIS A 204 4.28 0.24 7.64
N TYR A 205 3.22 -0.55 7.48
CA TYR A 205 2.88 -1.18 6.20
C TYR A 205 1.39 -1.41 6.05
N LEU A 206 0.91 -1.46 4.80
CA LEU A 206 -0.43 -1.96 4.47
C LEU A 206 -0.50 -3.42 4.92
N TYR A 207 -1.37 -3.76 5.86
CA TYR A 207 -1.55 -5.11 6.42
C TYR A 207 -2.46 -5.96 5.52
N SER A 208 -3.61 -5.40 5.15
CA SER A 208 -4.56 -6.05 4.26
C SER A 208 -5.37 -5.03 3.49
N TYR A 209 -5.92 -5.46 2.36
CA TYR A 209 -6.78 -4.67 1.50
C TYR A 209 -7.84 -5.59 0.91
N VAL A 210 -9.08 -5.15 0.90
CA VAL A 210 -10.19 -5.80 0.22
C VAL A 210 -10.88 -4.78 -0.66
N ASN A 211 -11.06 -5.11 -1.92
CA ASN A 211 -11.79 -4.32 -2.90
C ASN A 211 -12.97 -5.13 -3.41
N GLU A 212 -14.15 -4.56 -3.32
CA GLU A 212 -15.37 -5.09 -3.91
C GLU A 212 -15.81 -4.13 -5.01
N GLU A 213 -15.78 -4.61 -6.25
CA GLU A 213 -16.07 -3.83 -7.45
C GLU A 213 -17.30 -4.40 -8.18
N GLN A 214 -18.15 -3.50 -8.64
CA GLN A 214 -19.27 -3.77 -9.53
C GLN A 214 -19.01 -3.05 -10.85
N ILE A 215 -18.99 -3.82 -11.93
CA ILE A 215 -18.84 -3.31 -13.29
C ILE A 215 -20.19 -3.44 -13.98
N PHE A 216 -20.74 -2.30 -14.36
CA PHE A 216 -21.98 -2.17 -15.11
C PHE A 216 -21.64 -1.96 -16.58
N ASP A 217 -21.98 -2.95 -17.40
CA ASP A 217 -21.82 -2.92 -18.84
C ASP A 217 -23.21 -2.87 -19.51
N ALA A 218 -23.53 -1.70 -20.05
CA ALA A 218 -24.86 -1.41 -20.60
C ALA A 218 -25.12 -2.24 -21.87
N GLY A 219 -26.00 -3.24 -21.76
CA GLY A 219 -26.39 -4.11 -22.86
C GLY A 219 -25.70 -5.48 -22.86
N ASN A 220 -24.75 -5.72 -21.95
CA ASN A 220 -24.11 -7.02 -21.77
C ASN A 220 -24.48 -7.63 -20.41
N THR A 221 -23.62 -7.49 -19.40
CA THR A 221 -23.77 -8.15 -18.10
C THR A 221 -23.17 -7.31 -16.99
N ASN A 222 -23.71 -7.45 -15.77
CA ASN A 222 -23.08 -6.89 -14.59
C ASN A 222 -22.05 -7.89 -14.05
N THR A 223 -20.83 -7.41 -13.82
CA THR A 223 -19.74 -8.22 -13.27
C THR A 223 -19.45 -7.78 -11.84
N PHE A 224 -19.29 -8.75 -10.95
CA PHE A 224 -18.84 -8.53 -9.59
C PHE A 224 -17.40 -9.03 -9.48
N ALA A 225 -16.49 -8.16 -9.04
CA ALA A 225 -15.10 -8.50 -8.79
C ALA A 225 -14.77 -8.26 -7.32
N LYS A 226 -13.96 -9.15 -6.76
CA LYS A 226 -13.40 -9.06 -5.42
C LYS A 226 -11.90 -9.28 -5.48
N THR A 227 -11.14 -8.33 -4.95
CA THR A 227 -9.69 -8.45 -4.81
C THR A 227 -9.33 -8.37 -3.33
N GLU A 228 -8.65 -9.39 -2.83
CA GLU A 228 -8.12 -9.48 -1.48
C GLU A 228 -6.60 -9.51 -1.55
N VAL A 229 -5.96 -8.63 -0.79
CA VAL A 229 -4.51 -8.56 -0.67
C VAL A 229 -4.14 -8.65 0.80
N ASN A 230 -3.22 -9.55 1.12
CA ASN A 230 -2.66 -9.68 2.46
C ASN A 230 -1.15 -9.50 2.37
N TRP A 231 -0.62 -8.58 3.14
CA TRP A 231 0.80 -8.28 3.16
C TRP A 231 1.44 -8.87 4.40
N ALA A 232 2.64 -9.42 4.22
CA ALA A 232 3.45 -9.90 5.31
C ALA A 232 4.88 -9.39 5.17
N LYS A 233 5.51 -9.10 6.30
CA LYS A 233 6.98 -9.07 6.35
C LYS A 233 7.44 -10.53 6.24
N PRO A 234 8.39 -10.86 5.35
CA PRO A 234 8.99 -12.18 5.37
C PRO A 234 9.58 -12.41 6.76
N ALA A 235 9.43 -13.62 7.30
CA ALA A 235 10.10 -14.00 8.54
C ALA A 235 11.60 -13.69 8.38
N SER A 236 12.16 -12.89 9.28
CA SER A 236 13.58 -12.57 9.26
C SER A 236 14.35 -13.89 9.24
N GLN A 237 15.00 -14.19 8.11
CA GLN A 237 16.09 -15.16 8.13
C GLN A 237 17.12 -14.59 9.09
N THR A 238 17.27 -15.23 10.24
CA THR A 238 18.29 -14.95 11.24
C THR A 238 19.66 -15.15 10.58
N GLY A 239 20.19 -14.09 9.97
CA GLY A 239 21.41 -14.15 9.18
C GLY A 239 21.79 -12.83 8.52
N GLY A 240 22.27 -11.87 9.32
CA GLY A 240 23.35 -10.96 8.93
C GLY A 240 23.02 -9.70 8.10
N ALA A 241 22.68 -8.62 8.80
CA ALA A 241 23.26 -7.28 8.62
C ALA A 241 23.00 -6.49 9.91
N PRO A 242 23.97 -5.74 10.48
CA PRO A 242 23.69 -4.91 11.65
C PRO A 242 22.58 -3.91 11.28
N PRO A 243 21.59 -3.70 12.17
CA PRO A 243 20.53 -2.77 11.92
C PRO A 243 21.16 -1.39 11.64
N THR A 244 20.89 -0.83 10.46
CA THR A 244 21.03 0.60 10.25
C THR A 244 20.28 1.26 11.39
N LYS A 245 20.98 2.08 12.20
CA LYS A 245 20.37 2.84 13.31
C LYS A 245 19.13 3.57 12.78
N VAL A 246 17.96 2.98 12.99
CA VAL A 246 16.70 3.71 12.98
C VAL A 246 16.83 4.68 14.15
N GLN A 247 16.75 5.98 13.86
CA GLN A 247 16.79 6.97 14.93
C GLN A 247 15.55 6.76 15.79
N ASP A 248 15.77 6.25 16.99
CA ASP A 248 14.76 6.11 18.03
C ASP A 248 14.54 7.52 18.60
N ILE A 249 13.67 8.29 17.94
CA ILE A 249 13.29 9.63 18.38
C ILE A 249 12.15 9.45 19.37
N SER A 250 12.52 9.32 20.63
CA SER A 250 11.58 9.12 21.75
C SER A 250 11.20 10.43 22.45
N ASP A 251 11.67 11.58 21.98
CA ASP A 251 11.39 12.89 22.56
C ASP A 251 10.14 13.50 21.91
N PRO A 252 9.02 13.66 22.65
CA PRO A 252 7.77 14.24 22.14
C PRO A 252 7.91 15.65 21.57
N CYS A 253 8.96 16.37 21.96
CA CYS A 253 9.26 17.72 21.51
C CYS A 253 10.22 17.77 20.32
N HIS A 254 10.70 16.61 19.83
CA HIS A 254 11.54 16.57 18.64
C HIS A 254 10.70 16.87 17.39
N PRO A 255 11.20 17.69 16.44
CA PRO A 255 10.45 18.08 15.23
C PRO A 255 9.99 16.89 14.37
N ASP A 256 10.64 15.74 14.51
CA ASP A 256 10.34 14.49 13.79
C ASP A 256 9.66 13.41 14.67
N TYR A 257 9.14 13.77 15.85
CA TYR A 257 8.42 12.84 16.72
C TYR A 257 7.01 12.51 16.18
N VAL A 258 6.67 11.22 16.16
CA VAL A 258 5.41 10.70 15.59
C VAL A 258 4.57 9.89 16.60
N GLY A 259 4.92 9.95 17.88
CA GLY A 259 4.14 9.29 18.94
C GLY A 259 2.92 10.09 19.39
N SER A 260 2.11 9.49 20.26
CA SER A 260 0.83 10.06 20.71
C SER A 260 0.97 11.00 21.92
N GLU A 261 2.18 11.22 22.41
CA GLU A 261 2.45 12.06 23.57
C GLU A 261 2.55 13.53 23.13
N ASP A 262 1.87 14.44 23.84
CA ASP A 262 1.97 15.86 23.57
C ASP A 262 3.30 16.41 24.09
N CYS A 263 3.98 17.26 23.30
CA CYS A 263 5.12 18.03 23.78
C CYS A 263 4.66 19.01 24.86
N ASN A 264 4.94 18.69 26.12
CA ASN A 264 4.81 19.63 27.22
C ASN A 264 6.12 20.39 27.34
N GLU A 265 6.23 21.49 26.60
CA GLU A 265 7.34 22.44 26.73
C GLU A 265 7.27 23.09 28.12
N ALA A 266 7.88 22.43 29.11
CA ALA A 266 8.12 23.04 30.41
C ALA A 266 9.09 24.21 30.20
N ALA A 267 8.72 25.38 30.74
CA ALA A 267 9.46 26.62 30.68
C ALA A 267 10.98 26.44 30.88
N PRO A 268 11.82 27.25 30.20
CA PRO A 268 13.25 27.01 30.12
C PRO A 268 13.90 26.94 31.51
N PRO A 269 14.84 26.00 31.73
CA PRO A 269 15.60 25.95 32.96
C PRO A 269 16.43 27.23 33.12
N LEU A 270 16.35 27.82 34.32
CA LEU A 270 17.27 28.86 34.77
C LEU A 270 18.72 28.43 34.51
N PRO A 271 19.61 29.32 34.02
CA PRO A 271 20.97 28.96 33.68
C PRO A 271 21.75 28.54 34.94
N ALA A 272 22.15 27.28 34.97
CA ALA A 272 23.05 26.73 35.97
C ALA A 272 24.50 26.94 35.54
N GLY A 273 25.16 27.94 36.14
CA GLY A 273 26.52 27.78 36.65
C GLY A 273 27.68 28.49 35.92
N GLY A 274 28.32 29.41 36.66
CA GLY A 274 29.71 29.87 36.52
C GLY A 274 29.81 31.40 36.57
N GLU A 275 30.35 32.08 37.57
CA GLU A 275 31.21 31.76 38.72
C GLU A 275 31.25 33.03 39.61
N PRO A 276 31.24 32.96 40.95
CA PRO A 276 31.46 34.15 41.79
C PRO A 276 32.95 34.26 42.17
N PRO A 277 33.64 35.40 41.95
CA PRO A 277 34.95 35.59 42.54
C PRO A 277 34.86 36.31 43.89
N ALA A 278 35.74 35.82 44.77
CA ALA A 278 36.43 36.52 45.85
C ALA A 278 35.67 36.77 47.17
N SER A 279 35.89 35.83 48.08
CA SER A 279 36.33 36.05 49.47
C SER A 279 36.43 37.51 49.94
N SER A 280 35.61 37.86 50.92
CA SER A 280 35.96 38.81 51.96
C SER A 280 35.46 38.24 53.29
N GLN A 281 36.42 37.99 54.18
CA GLN A 281 36.25 37.39 55.51
C GLN A 281 35.20 38.12 56.38
N PRO A 282 34.57 37.43 57.34
CA PRO A 282 34.23 38.00 58.64
C PRO A 282 35.26 37.57 59.70
N PRO A 283 35.70 38.46 60.61
CA PRO A 283 36.60 38.08 61.69
C PRO A 283 35.85 37.35 62.82
N THR A 284 36.39 36.16 63.12
CA THR A 284 36.59 35.46 64.40
C THR A 284 35.90 35.90 65.71
N THR A 285 35.29 34.88 66.33
CA THR A 285 35.25 34.49 67.77
C THR A 285 34.58 35.37 68.82
N SER A 286 33.60 34.80 69.54
CA SER A 286 33.72 34.40 70.96
C SER A 286 32.53 33.55 71.45
N ALA A 287 32.79 32.73 72.48
CA ALA A 287 32.12 31.51 72.96
C ALA A 287 30.75 31.67 73.68
N PRO A 288 30.02 30.55 73.97
CA PRO A 288 28.75 30.51 74.71
C PRO A 288 28.92 30.08 76.20
N PRO A 289 27.84 29.78 76.96
CA PRO A 289 26.88 30.65 77.69
C PRO A 289 27.04 30.45 79.23
N PRO A 290 26.15 30.91 80.17
CA PRO A 290 24.87 30.20 80.42
C PRO A 290 23.70 30.99 81.12
N SER A 291 22.51 30.38 81.07
CA SER A 291 21.44 30.31 82.09
C SER A 291 20.74 31.54 82.73
N GLY A 292 19.40 31.51 82.66
CA GLY A 292 18.56 31.46 83.88
C GLY A 292 17.75 32.70 84.27
N ASN A 293 16.42 32.49 84.30
CA ASN A 293 15.31 33.29 84.86
C ASN A 293 14.95 34.63 84.21
#